data_AF-A0A960B263-F1
#
_entry.id   AF-A0A960B263-F1
#
_cell.length_a   1.000
_cell.length_b   1.000
_cell.length_c   1.000
_cell.angle_alpha   90.00
_cell.angle_beta   90.00
_cell.angle_gamma   90.00
#
_symmetry.space_group_name_H-M   'P 1'
#
loop_
_entity.id
_entity.type
_entity.pdbx_description
1 polymer ?
#
loop_
_entity_poly.entity_id
_entity_poly.type
_entity_poly.pdbx_seq_one_letter_code
_entity_poly.pdbx_strand_id
1 'polypeptide(L)'
;MTSSELTDTARGAVTSSTSRPRASQRAGGWASLVEAFTYVVGFGVAAAYLAPEGLLDAQDDPAESLAFLLDHQAVLYAWYLVLYLVAGAALVVLVLGIHDRLADRTPALAQITTAFGLIWAGLLLASGMIALVGQRAAIELAATDRAEAVSTWSAVSVVQDALGGGIEIVGALWVMLVSAAAFRSPALPRGLAVLGVVVGIAGAATLVPQLADAAAIFGLGFIAWYIWAGLVLLRDNRPAVSPG
;
A
#
# COMPACT_ATOMS: atom_id res chain seq x y z
N MET A 1 41.72 37.84 31.70
CA MET A 1 40.44 37.29 31.23
C MET A 1 39.87 38.23 30.20
N THR A 2 40.29 38.05 28.95
CA THR A 2 39.89 38.86 27.79
C THR A 2 38.73 38.17 27.08
N SER A 3 37.81 38.96 26.51
CA SER A 3 36.55 38.56 25.87
C SER A 3 36.64 37.57 24.71
N SER A 4 37.82 37.00 24.44
CA SER A 4 38.10 35.98 23.42
C SER A 4 37.76 34.55 23.88
N GLU A 5 37.75 34.27 25.19
CA GLU A 5 37.45 32.93 25.72
C GLU A 5 35.94 32.62 25.83
N LEU A 6 35.09 33.65 25.77
CA LEU A 6 33.63 33.49 25.82
C LEU A 6 33.01 33.12 24.47
N THR A 7 33.76 33.23 23.37
CA THR A 7 33.29 32.90 22.03
C THR A 7 33.58 31.46 21.61
N ASP A 8 34.36 30.71 22.38
CA ASP A 8 34.78 29.34 22.02
C ASP A 8 33.89 28.25 22.65
N THR A 9 33.16 28.57 23.72
CA THR A 9 32.23 27.64 24.38
C THR A 9 30.86 27.54 23.69
N ALA A 10 30.52 28.47 22.80
CA ALA A 10 29.24 28.48 22.08
C ALA A 10 29.26 27.70 20.75
N ARG A 11 30.42 27.15 20.34
CA ARG A 11 30.58 26.43 19.06
C ARG A 11 30.56 24.90 19.18
N GLY A 12 30.17 24.38 20.34
CA GLY A 12 30.24 22.95 20.69
C GLY A 12 28.91 22.19 20.78
N ALA A 13 27.76 22.78 20.48
CA ALA A 13 26.47 22.13 20.75
C ALA A 13 25.45 22.25 19.60
N VAL A 14 25.85 21.90 18.38
CA VAL A 14 24.88 21.44 17.36
C VAL A 14 25.42 20.16 16.75
N THR A 15 25.45 19.09 17.54
CA THR A 15 25.36 17.73 16.99
C THR A 15 23.93 17.55 16.52
N SER A 16 23.61 18.08 15.33
CA SER A 16 22.40 17.69 14.63
C SER A 16 22.55 16.20 14.33
N SER A 17 21.79 15.37 15.04
CA SER A 17 21.73 13.94 14.75
C SER A 17 20.97 13.72 13.44
N THR A 18 21.63 13.98 12.31
CA THR A 18 21.16 13.69 10.95
C THR A 18 21.32 12.20 10.64
N SER A 19 20.87 11.32 11.54
CA SER A 19 20.77 9.88 11.29
C SER A 19 19.42 9.45 10.73
N ARG A 20 18.42 10.35 10.66
CA ARG A 20 17.02 10.06 10.31
C ARG A 20 16.77 9.49 8.89
N PRO A 21 17.36 9.99 7.80
CA PRO A 21 16.95 9.58 6.44
C PRO A 21 17.27 8.12 6.09
N ARG A 22 18.25 7.51 6.78
CA ARG A 22 18.71 6.16 6.46
C ARG A 22 17.88 5.07 7.15
N ALA A 23 17.39 5.35 8.35
CA ALA A 23 16.58 4.40 9.12
C ALA A 23 15.18 4.26 8.51
N SER A 24 14.57 5.38 8.10
CA SER A 24 13.28 5.45 7.42
C SER A 24 13.31 4.77 6.05
N GLN A 25 14.34 4.97 5.23
CA GLN A 25 14.48 4.28 3.95
C GLN A 25 14.59 2.76 4.12
N ARG A 26 15.36 2.28 5.10
CA ARG A 26 15.43 0.84 5.40
C ARG A 26 14.10 0.28 5.88
N ALA A 27 13.38 1.01 6.73
CA ALA A 27 12.04 0.63 7.16
C ALA A 27 11.08 0.57 5.96
N GLY A 28 11.13 1.55 5.07
CA GLY A 28 10.37 1.55 3.82
C GLY A 28 10.73 0.38 2.91
N GLY A 29 12.00 -0.02 2.86
CA GLY A 29 12.44 -1.20 2.11
C GLY A 29 11.81 -2.50 2.62
N TRP A 30 11.77 -2.71 3.93
CA TRP A 30 11.07 -3.86 4.52
C TRP A 30 9.56 -3.78 4.35
N ALA A 31 8.97 -2.59 4.51
CA ALA A 31 7.55 -2.38 4.29
C ALA A 31 7.14 -2.71 2.85
N SER A 32 7.96 -2.36 1.86
CA SER A 32 7.78 -2.77 0.46
C SER A 32 7.74 -4.30 0.30
N LEU A 33 8.57 -5.04 1.04
CA LEU A 33 8.55 -6.50 0.98
C LEU A 33 7.32 -7.09 1.68
N VAL A 34 6.80 -6.44 2.72
CA VAL A 34 5.52 -6.79 3.34
C VAL A 34 4.38 -6.57 2.35
N GLU A 35 4.35 -5.46 1.61
CA GLU A 35 3.38 -5.23 0.52
C GLU A 35 3.44 -6.30 -0.56
N ALA A 36 4.63 -6.67 -1.01
CA ALA A 36 4.76 -7.76 -1.98
C ALA A 36 4.19 -9.08 -1.42
N PHE A 37 4.43 -9.37 -0.14
CA PHE A 37 3.90 -10.55 0.53
C PHE A 37 2.37 -10.52 0.62
N THR A 38 1.76 -9.39 1.01
CA THR A 38 0.29 -9.28 1.08
C THR A 38 -0.34 -9.54 -0.29
N TYR A 39 0.20 -8.97 -1.36
CA TYR A 39 -0.31 -9.21 -2.72
C TYR A 39 -0.15 -10.67 -3.16
N VAL A 40 0.99 -11.31 -2.88
CA VAL A 40 1.19 -12.75 -3.16
C VAL A 40 0.18 -13.61 -2.40
N VAL A 41 -0.07 -13.31 -1.12
CA VAL A 41 -1.09 -13.99 -0.32
C VAL A 41 -2.47 -13.75 -0.93
N GLY A 42 -2.80 -12.52 -1.34
CA GLY A 42 -4.08 -12.18 -1.94
C GLY A 42 -4.35 -12.95 -3.23
N PHE A 43 -3.46 -12.88 -4.21
CA PHE A 43 -3.62 -13.65 -5.45
C PHE A 43 -3.59 -15.16 -5.21
N GLY A 44 -2.74 -15.63 -4.29
CA GLY A 44 -2.64 -17.04 -3.95
C GLY A 44 -3.94 -17.58 -3.33
N VAL A 45 -4.49 -16.91 -2.33
CA VAL A 45 -5.73 -17.31 -1.67
C VAL A 45 -6.94 -17.13 -2.59
N ALA A 46 -6.99 -16.07 -3.42
CA ALA A 46 -8.03 -15.91 -4.42
C ALA A 46 -8.05 -17.10 -5.40
N ALA A 47 -6.90 -17.43 -5.99
CA ALA A 47 -6.83 -18.49 -7.00
C ALA A 47 -6.97 -19.91 -6.42
N ALA A 48 -6.41 -20.16 -5.24
CA ALA A 48 -6.35 -21.51 -4.67
C ALA A 48 -7.53 -21.85 -3.74
N TYR A 49 -8.27 -20.84 -3.25
CA TYR A 49 -9.33 -21.04 -2.26
C TYR A 49 -10.64 -20.35 -2.62
N LEU A 50 -10.65 -19.05 -2.89
CA LEU A 50 -11.90 -18.33 -3.14
C LEU A 50 -12.55 -18.72 -4.48
N ALA A 51 -11.77 -18.75 -5.56
CA ALA A 51 -12.26 -19.10 -6.89
C ALA A 51 -12.82 -20.52 -6.99
N PRO A 52 -12.16 -21.57 -6.46
CA PRO A 52 -12.72 -22.93 -6.45
C PRO A 52 -14.01 -23.08 -5.64
N GLU A 53 -14.19 -22.27 -4.60
CA GLU A 53 -15.36 -22.28 -3.72
C GLU A 53 -16.48 -21.32 -4.20
N GLY A 54 -16.36 -20.78 -5.42
CA GLY A 54 -17.41 -20.00 -6.08
C GLY A 54 -17.40 -18.49 -5.81
N LEU A 55 -16.54 -17.98 -4.91
CA LEU A 55 -16.47 -16.55 -4.60
C LEU A 55 -15.44 -15.84 -5.48
N LEU A 56 -15.86 -15.42 -6.68
CA LEU A 56 -15.06 -14.57 -7.57
C LEU A 56 -15.41 -13.09 -7.44
N ASP A 57 -16.69 -12.77 -7.33
CA ASP A 57 -17.20 -11.42 -7.11
C ASP A 57 -18.33 -11.45 -6.08
N ALA A 58 -18.15 -10.70 -4.99
CA ALA A 58 -19.14 -10.60 -3.92
C ALA A 58 -20.41 -9.84 -4.36
N GLN A 59 -20.36 -9.08 -5.46
CA GLN A 59 -21.45 -8.25 -5.96
C GLN A 59 -22.35 -8.97 -6.98
N ASP A 60 -21.85 -10.00 -7.66
CA ASP A 60 -22.60 -10.73 -8.68
C ASP A 60 -23.78 -11.52 -8.07
N ASP A 61 -23.54 -12.27 -7.00
CA ASP A 61 -24.57 -12.91 -6.19
C ASP A 61 -24.34 -12.63 -4.68
N PRO A 62 -25.00 -11.59 -4.14
CA PRO A 62 -24.85 -11.23 -2.73
C PRO A 62 -25.34 -12.31 -1.75
N ALA A 63 -26.25 -13.20 -2.17
CA ALA A 63 -26.77 -14.26 -1.31
C ALA A 63 -25.78 -15.43 -1.21
N GLU A 64 -25.16 -15.80 -2.33
CA GLU A 64 -24.06 -16.78 -2.38
C GLU A 64 -22.82 -16.25 -1.65
N SER A 65 -22.48 -14.98 -1.87
CA SER A 65 -21.39 -14.29 -1.16
C SER A 65 -21.58 -14.28 0.36
N LEU A 66 -22.81 -14.02 0.83
CA LEU A 66 -23.13 -14.13 2.26
C LEU A 66 -23.02 -15.58 2.76
N ALA A 67 -23.48 -16.56 1.99
CA ALA A 67 -23.36 -17.97 2.37
C ALA A 67 -21.89 -18.37 2.54
N PHE A 68 -21.04 -17.98 1.60
CA PHE A 68 -19.59 -18.18 1.69
C PHE A 68 -19.01 -17.50 2.93
N LEU A 69 -19.39 -16.26 3.24
CA LEU A 69 -18.95 -15.58 4.47
C LEU A 69 -19.31 -16.40 5.71
N LEU A 70 -20.54 -16.91 5.80
CA LEU A 70 -21.00 -17.69 6.96
C LEU A 70 -20.20 -18.98 7.16
N ASP A 71 -19.83 -19.63 6.06
CA ASP A 71 -19.08 -20.90 6.06
C ASP A 71 -17.56 -20.70 6.26
N HIS A 72 -17.03 -19.52 5.89
CA HIS A 72 -15.59 -19.24 5.85
C HIS A 72 -15.15 -18.01 6.66
N GLN A 73 -15.86 -17.69 7.74
CA GLN A 73 -15.66 -16.47 8.55
C GLN A 73 -14.20 -16.17 8.92
N ALA A 74 -13.47 -17.18 9.39
CA ALA A 74 -12.08 -17.00 9.83
C ALA A 74 -11.15 -16.66 8.65
N VAL A 75 -11.40 -17.23 7.47
CA VAL A 75 -10.61 -16.98 6.27
C VAL A 75 -10.87 -15.57 5.76
N LEU A 76 -12.13 -15.14 5.67
CA LEU A 76 -12.45 -13.77 5.23
C LEU A 76 -12.00 -12.71 6.25
N TYR A 77 -12.08 -12.99 7.54
CA TYR A 77 -11.49 -12.11 8.56
C TYR A 77 -9.99 -11.93 8.32
N ALA A 78 -9.25 -13.04 8.15
CA ALA A 78 -7.81 -13.00 7.90
C ALA A 78 -7.47 -12.31 6.56
N TRP A 79 -8.27 -12.54 5.52
CA TRP A 79 -8.15 -11.90 4.21
C TRP A 79 -8.19 -10.37 4.32
N TYR A 80 -9.24 -9.82 4.93
CA TYR A 80 -9.36 -8.36 5.07
C TYR A 80 -8.34 -7.78 6.05
N LEU A 81 -7.99 -8.50 7.12
CA LEU A 81 -6.94 -8.08 8.04
C LEU A 81 -5.59 -7.93 7.32
N VAL A 82 -5.17 -8.94 6.56
CA VAL A 82 -3.85 -8.97 5.92
C VAL A 82 -3.80 -8.05 4.70
N LEU A 83 -4.77 -8.13 3.80
CA LEU A 83 -4.71 -7.41 2.53
C LEU A 83 -5.00 -5.92 2.65
N TYR A 84 -5.70 -5.49 3.70
CA TYR A 84 -6.08 -4.09 3.86
C TYR A 84 -5.42 -3.44 5.07
N LEU A 85 -5.47 -4.06 6.26
CA LEU A 85 -4.90 -3.41 7.46
C LEU A 85 -3.38 -3.53 7.52
N VAL A 86 -2.83 -4.73 7.29
CA VAL A 86 -1.38 -4.93 7.27
C VAL A 86 -0.76 -4.21 6.07
N ALA A 87 -1.36 -4.33 4.88
CA ALA A 87 -0.93 -3.58 3.70
C ALA A 87 -1.02 -2.07 3.95
N GLY A 88 -2.19 -1.52 4.29
CA GLY A 88 -2.34 -0.08 4.54
C GLY A 88 -1.32 0.50 5.53
N ALA A 89 -1.00 -0.22 6.61
CA ALA A 89 0.04 0.17 7.55
C ALA A 89 1.46 0.09 6.95
N ALA A 90 1.77 -0.96 6.19
CA ALA A 90 3.05 -1.10 5.48
C ALA A 90 3.22 0.02 4.43
N LEU A 91 2.17 0.34 3.67
CA LEU A 91 2.18 1.38 2.66
C LEU A 91 2.56 2.74 3.25
N VAL A 92 2.07 3.11 4.44
CA VAL A 92 2.49 4.34 5.13
C VAL A 92 4.03 4.38 5.29
N VAL A 93 4.62 3.30 5.79
CA VAL A 93 6.06 3.21 6.04
C VAL A 93 6.84 3.23 4.72
N LEU A 94 6.35 2.53 3.70
CA LEU A 94 6.93 2.56 2.35
C LEU A 94 6.93 3.96 1.75
N VAL A 95 5.80 4.65 1.82
CA VAL A 95 5.62 6.01 1.28
C VAL A 95 6.59 6.99 1.94
N LEU A 96 6.81 6.90 3.24
CA LEU A 96 7.79 7.72 3.95
C LEU A 96 9.23 7.36 3.56
N GLY A 97 9.54 6.07 3.38
CA GLY A 97 10.84 5.64 2.86
C GLY A 97 11.13 6.17 1.45
N ILE A 98 10.13 6.17 0.58
CA ILE A 98 10.24 6.75 -0.77
C ILE A 98 10.35 8.28 -0.70
N HIS A 99 9.61 8.94 0.18
CA HIS A 99 9.73 10.39 0.41
C HIS A 99 11.17 10.77 0.68
N ASP A 100 11.79 10.12 1.66
CA ASP A 100 13.17 10.42 2.07
C ASP A 100 14.18 10.11 0.97
N ARG A 101 13.88 9.17 0.07
CA ARG A 101 14.71 8.90 -1.11
C ARG A 101 14.61 10.02 -2.15
N LEU A 102 13.46 10.65 -2.28
CA LEU A 102 13.16 11.64 -3.31
C LEU A 102 13.37 13.09 -2.86
N ALA A 103 13.27 13.38 -1.55
CA ALA A 103 13.19 14.74 -1.00
C ALA A 103 14.37 15.64 -1.41
N ASP A 104 15.58 15.11 -1.41
CA ASP A 104 16.80 15.87 -1.75
C ASP A 104 16.95 16.13 -3.26
N ARG A 105 16.26 15.35 -4.10
CA ARG A 105 16.46 15.34 -5.56
C ARG A 105 15.30 15.98 -6.32
N THR A 106 14.08 15.74 -5.86
CA THR A 106 12.84 16.21 -6.49
C THR A 106 11.81 16.57 -5.42
N PRO A 107 12.02 17.66 -4.64
CA PRO A 107 11.25 17.95 -3.43
C PRO A 107 9.75 18.11 -3.67
N ALA A 108 9.36 18.82 -4.73
CA ALA A 108 7.95 19.00 -5.06
C ALA A 108 7.24 17.67 -5.42
N LEU A 109 7.91 16.80 -6.18
CA LEU A 109 7.37 15.48 -6.50
C LEU A 109 7.37 14.57 -5.28
N ALA A 110 8.37 14.65 -4.41
CA ALA A 110 8.40 13.90 -3.15
C ALA A 110 7.18 14.23 -2.29
N GLN A 111 6.81 15.51 -2.14
CA GLN A 111 5.64 15.93 -1.37
C GLN A 111 4.32 15.42 -1.96
N ILE A 112 4.11 15.63 -3.27
CA ILE A 112 2.85 15.24 -3.92
C ILE A 112 2.71 13.71 -3.96
N THR A 113 3.80 13.00 -4.23
CA THR A 113 3.83 11.53 -4.18
C THR A 113 3.48 11.04 -2.77
N THR A 114 4.04 11.64 -1.72
CA THR A 114 3.69 11.28 -0.34
C THR A 114 2.23 11.51 -0.03
N ALA A 115 1.65 12.64 -0.45
CA ALA A 115 0.24 12.92 -0.23
C ALA A 115 -0.66 11.84 -0.83
N PHE A 116 -0.48 11.49 -2.11
CA PHE A 116 -1.27 10.44 -2.75
C PHE A 116 -1.04 9.06 -2.12
N GLY A 117 0.19 8.74 -1.73
CA GLY A 117 0.50 7.46 -1.08
C GLY A 117 -0.18 7.31 0.29
N LEU A 118 -0.21 8.39 1.09
CA LEU A 118 -0.89 8.38 2.38
C LEU A 118 -2.41 8.37 2.25
N ILE A 119 -2.98 9.04 1.23
CA ILE A 119 -4.40 8.94 0.90
C ILE A 119 -4.75 7.49 0.55
N TRP A 120 -3.95 6.85 -0.31
CA TRP A 120 -4.18 5.46 -0.68
C TRP A 120 -4.09 4.51 0.52
N ALA A 121 -3.08 4.67 1.37
CA ALA A 121 -2.97 3.91 2.61
C ALA A 121 -4.21 4.10 3.52
N GLY A 122 -4.70 5.32 3.66
CA GLY A 122 -5.92 5.62 4.42
C GLY A 122 -7.16 4.94 3.84
N LEU A 123 -7.28 4.90 2.51
CA LEU A 123 -8.37 4.22 1.81
C LEU A 123 -8.33 2.70 2.02
N LEU A 124 -7.15 2.07 1.93
CA LEU A 124 -6.97 0.66 2.24
C LEU A 124 -7.39 0.35 3.68
N LEU A 125 -6.91 1.13 4.65
CA LEU A 125 -7.28 0.96 6.06
C LEU A 125 -8.79 1.11 6.26
N ALA A 126 -9.42 2.13 5.67
CA ALA A 126 -10.85 2.35 5.76
C ALA A 126 -11.65 1.19 5.16
N SER A 127 -11.28 0.74 3.95
CA SER A 127 -11.90 -0.39 3.26
C SER A 127 -11.83 -1.67 4.11
N GLY A 128 -10.66 -1.99 4.68
CA GLY A 128 -10.48 -3.14 5.56
C GLY A 128 -11.30 -3.06 6.85
N MET A 129 -11.33 -1.90 7.51
CA MET A 129 -12.13 -1.72 8.73
C MET A 129 -13.64 -1.87 8.46
N ILE A 130 -14.13 -1.31 7.34
CA ILE A 130 -15.52 -1.46 6.91
C ILE A 130 -15.85 -2.93 6.66
N ALA A 131 -14.96 -3.66 5.97
CA ALA A 131 -15.16 -5.08 5.71
C ALA A 131 -15.22 -5.90 7.00
N LEU A 132 -14.31 -5.67 7.95
CA LEU A 132 -14.26 -6.43 9.21
C LEU A 132 -15.50 -6.17 10.09
N VAL A 133 -15.94 -4.92 10.19
CA VAL A 133 -17.15 -4.56 10.94
C VAL A 133 -18.40 -5.06 10.22
N GLY A 134 -18.45 -4.91 8.90
CA GLY A 134 -19.58 -5.31 8.07
C GLY A 134 -19.79 -6.83 8.03
N GLN A 135 -18.71 -7.62 7.99
CA GLN A 135 -18.79 -9.07 8.13
C GLN A 135 -19.49 -9.47 9.43
N ARG A 136 -19.04 -8.91 10.56
CA ARG A 136 -19.64 -9.20 11.87
C ARG A 136 -21.13 -8.85 11.88
N ALA A 137 -21.51 -7.68 11.36
CA ALA A 137 -22.91 -7.26 11.30
C ALA A 137 -23.76 -8.21 10.42
N ALA A 138 -23.25 -8.61 9.25
CA ALA A 138 -23.94 -9.54 8.36
C ALA A 138 -24.12 -10.94 8.99
N ILE A 139 -23.10 -11.44 9.69
CA ILE A 139 -23.16 -12.73 10.41
C ILE A 139 -24.20 -12.69 11.53
N GLU A 140 -24.22 -11.63 12.33
CA GLU A 140 -25.19 -11.45 13.42
C GLU A 140 -26.62 -11.37 12.88
N LEU A 141 -26.85 -10.60 11.81
CA LEU A 141 -28.16 -10.48 11.16
C LEU A 141 -28.61 -11.81 10.55
N ALA A 142 -27.71 -12.61 9.99
CA ALA A 142 -28.08 -13.87 9.34
C ALA A 142 -28.72 -14.89 10.30
N ALA A 143 -28.51 -14.74 11.61
CA ALA A 143 -29.15 -15.57 12.63
C ALA A 143 -30.63 -15.22 12.87
N THR A 144 -31.07 -14.00 12.53
CA THR A 144 -32.42 -13.49 12.83
C THR A 144 -33.20 -13.10 11.58
N ASP A 145 -32.55 -12.48 10.60
CA ASP A 145 -33.13 -12.05 9.33
C ASP A 145 -32.09 -12.18 8.20
N ARG A 146 -32.26 -13.23 7.40
CA ARG A 146 -31.36 -13.50 6.28
C ARG A 146 -31.49 -12.49 5.14
N ALA A 147 -32.68 -11.94 4.90
CA ALA A 147 -32.88 -10.97 3.82
C ALA A 147 -32.18 -9.64 4.16
N GLU A 148 -32.29 -9.20 5.42
CA GLU A 148 -31.57 -8.02 5.91
C GLU A 148 -30.05 -8.23 5.89
N ALA A 149 -29.57 -9.42 6.26
CA ALA A 149 -28.15 -9.77 6.19
C ALA A 149 -27.58 -9.68 4.77
N VAL A 150 -28.30 -10.19 3.76
CA VAL A 150 -27.89 -10.11 2.35
C VAL A 150 -27.80 -8.65 1.90
N SER A 151 -28.81 -7.84 2.23
CA SER A 151 -28.82 -6.41 1.88
C SER A 151 -27.66 -5.65 2.52
N THR A 152 -27.40 -5.92 3.81
CA THR A 152 -26.30 -5.30 4.54
C THR A 152 -24.95 -5.72 3.99
N TRP A 153 -24.77 -7.01 3.70
CA TRP A 153 -23.53 -7.53 3.14
C TRP A 153 -23.26 -6.94 1.75
N SER A 154 -24.27 -6.88 0.88
CA SER A 154 -24.16 -6.25 -0.44
C SER A 154 -23.72 -4.78 -0.34
N ALA A 155 -24.34 -4.00 0.56
CA ALA A 155 -23.96 -2.61 0.77
C ALA A 155 -22.52 -2.45 1.28
N VAL A 156 -22.09 -3.32 2.20
CA VAL A 156 -20.71 -3.36 2.70
C VAL A 156 -19.73 -3.67 1.56
N SER A 157 -20.01 -4.69 0.75
CA SER A 157 -19.17 -5.09 -0.38
C SER A 157 -18.99 -3.96 -1.40
N VAL A 158 -20.06 -3.22 -1.75
CA VAL A 158 -19.99 -2.07 -2.66
C VAL A 158 -19.11 -0.96 -2.10
N VAL A 159 -19.29 -0.59 -0.82
CA VAL A 159 -18.50 0.49 -0.20
C VAL A 159 -17.03 0.08 -0.06
N GLN A 160 -16.78 -1.16 0.33
CA GLN A 160 -15.43 -1.72 0.45
C GLN A 160 -14.72 -1.68 -0.90
N ASP A 161 -15.37 -2.18 -1.95
CA ASP A 161 -14.85 -2.24 -3.31
C ASP A 161 -14.51 -0.85 -3.86
N ALA A 162 -15.40 0.13 -3.68
CA ALA A 162 -15.19 1.51 -4.13
C ALA A 162 -14.00 2.21 -3.46
N LEU A 163 -13.64 1.83 -2.23
CA LEU A 163 -12.54 2.47 -1.49
C LEU A 163 -11.17 1.87 -1.81
N GLY A 164 -11.08 0.58 -2.13
CA GLY A 164 -9.78 -0.04 -2.36
C GLY A 164 -9.80 -1.46 -2.91
N GLY A 165 -10.94 -1.95 -3.41
CA GLY A 165 -11.05 -3.27 -4.04
C GLY A 165 -11.15 -3.23 -5.58
N GLY A 166 -11.91 -2.29 -6.13
CA GLY A 166 -12.27 -2.30 -7.55
C GLY A 166 -11.70 -1.14 -8.37
N ILE A 167 -11.50 0.03 -7.76
CA ILE A 167 -10.97 1.21 -8.44
C ILE A 167 -9.57 1.55 -7.92
N GLU A 168 -8.58 1.43 -8.80
CA GLU A 168 -7.16 1.50 -8.43
C GLU A 168 -6.51 2.86 -8.73
N ILE A 169 -7.33 3.88 -9.01
CA ILE A 169 -6.86 5.17 -9.52
C ILE A 169 -5.90 5.89 -8.56
N VAL A 170 -6.11 5.77 -7.24
CA VAL A 170 -5.27 6.46 -6.25
C VAL A 170 -3.88 5.82 -6.20
N GLY A 171 -3.81 4.48 -6.19
CA GLY A 171 -2.56 3.73 -6.28
C GLY A 171 -1.85 3.94 -7.63
N ALA A 172 -2.60 3.99 -8.72
CA ALA A 172 -2.10 4.31 -10.05
C ALA A 172 -1.43 5.70 -10.10
N LEU A 173 -2.12 6.74 -9.62
CA LEU A 173 -1.57 8.09 -9.55
C LEU A 173 -0.31 8.12 -8.70
N TRP A 174 -0.32 7.45 -7.54
CA TRP A 174 0.84 7.36 -6.67
C TRP A 174 2.06 6.79 -7.38
N VAL A 175 1.95 5.60 -7.98
CA VAL A 175 3.09 4.94 -8.64
C VAL A 175 3.55 5.67 -9.90
N MET A 176 2.64 6.32 -10.63
CA MET A 176 3.00 7.20 -11.76
C MET A 176 3.80 8.41 -11.29
N LEU A 177 3.46 9.02 -10.15
CA LEU A 177 4.21 10.13 -9.57
C LEU A 177 5.61 9.68 -9.09
N VAL A 178 5.71 8.51 -8.44
CA VAL A 178 7.02 7.90 -8.10
C VAL A 178 7.86 7.72 -9.37
N SER A 179 7.25 7.20 -10.43
CA SER A 179 7.92 6.96 -11.71
C SER A 179 8.37 8.27 -12.37
N ALA A 180 7.54 9.32 -12.33
CA ALA A 180 7.90 10.64 -12.83
C ALA A 180 9.09 11.25 -12.06
N ALA A 181 9.18 11.05 -10.74
CA ALA A 181 10.31 11.49 -9.93
C ALA A 181 11.60 10.74 -10.28
N ALA A 182 11.50 9.44 -10.54
CA ALA A 182 12.60 8.58 -10.99
C ALA A 182 13.11 8.91 -12.41
N PHE A 183 12.24 9.41 -13.30
CA PHE A 183 12.70 9.92 -14.60
C PHE A 183 13.38 11.28 -14.49
N ARG A 184 12.99 12.12 -13.52
CA ARG A 184 13.57 13.45 -13.30
C ARG A 184 14.88 13.44 -12.52
N SER A 185 15.20 12.37 -11.81
CA SER A 185 16.43 12.27 -11.03
C SER A 185 16.92 10.83 -10.89
N PRO A 186 18.22 10.59 -10.67
CA PRO A 186 18.76 9.24 -10.47
C PRO A 186 18.45 8.66 -9.07
N ALA A 187 17.44 9.17 -8.35
CA ALA A 187 17.09 8.71 -7.00
C ALA A 187 16.58 7.26 -6.96
N LEU A 188 15.96 6.80 -8.06
CA LEU A 188 15.46 5.44 -8.24
C LEU A 188 15.87 4.91 -9.62
N PRO A 189 16.01 3.58 -9.80
CA PRO A 189 16.34 3.00 -11.09
C PRO A 189 15.28 3.28 -12.15
N ARG A 190 15.70 3.60 -13.39
CA ARG A 190 14.77 3.85 -14.50
C ARG A 190 13.89 2.65 -14.85
N GLY A 191 14.40 1.42 -14.69
CA GLY A 191 13.60 0.23 -14.93
C GLY A 191 12.41 0.10 -13.96
N LEU A 192 12.61 0.49 -12.69
CA LEU A 192 11.53 0.55 -11.69
C LEU A 192 10.47 1.59 -12.07
N ALA A 193 10.90 2.71 -12.66
CA ALA A 193 10.00 3.75 -13.17
C ALA A 193 9.17 3.27 -14.38
N VAL A 194 9.77 2.55 -15.33
CA VAL A 194 9.05 1.98 -16.47
C VAL A 194 8.00 0.97 -15.99
N LEU A 195 8.37 0.07 -15.08
CA LEU A 195 7.42 -0.86 -14.48
C LEU A 195 6.29 -0.12 -13.76
N GLY A 196 6.61 0.92 -12.99
CA GLY A 196 5.62 1.75 -12.31
C GLY A 196 4.65 2.47 -13.26
N VAL A 197 5.10 2.89 -14.44
CA VAL A 197 4.21 3.43 -15.48
C VAL A 197 3.26 2.35 -16.01
N VAL A 198 3.75 1.14 -16.28
CA VAL A 198 2.90 0.02 -16.75
C VAL A 198 1.83 -0.32 -15.70
N VAL A 199 2.23 -0.43 -14.43
CA VAL A 199 1.31 -0.66 -13.31
C VAL A 199 0.29 0.48 -13.22
N GLY A 200 0.75 1.74 -13.27
CA GLY A 200 -0.13 2.89 -13.20
C GLY A 200 -1.16 2.97 -14.33
N ILE A 201 -0.77 2.61 -15.57
CA ILE A 201 -1.71 2.54 -16.69
C ILE A 201 -2.76 1.46 -16.45
N ALA A 202 -2.37 0.28 -15.96
CA ALA A 202 -3.31 -0.79 -15.63
C ALA A 202 -4.31 -0.36 -14.54
N GLY A 203 -3.83 0.30 -13.48
CA GLY A 203 -4.71 0.80 -12.42
C GLY A 203 -5.63 1.93 -12.87
N ALA A 204 -5.17 2.81 -13.77
CA ALA A 204 -6.03 3.84 -14.35
C ALA A 204 -7.11 3.25 -15.27
N ALA A 205 -6.82 2.11 -15.94
CA ALA A 205 -7.78 1.43 -16.80
C ALA A 205 -8.99 0.90 -16.04
N THR A 206 -8.88 0.61 -14.73
CA THR A 206 -10.00 0.09 -13.93
C THR A 206 -11.13 1.10 -13.73
N LEU A 207 -10.94 2.38 -14.06
CA LEU A 207 -12.01 3.37 -14.13
C LEU A 207 -13.05 3.07 -15.22
N VAL A 208 -12.66 2.30 -16.24
CA VAL A 208 -13.54 1.89 -17.32
C VAL A 208 -14.10 0.51 -16.96
N PRO A 209 -15.43 0.35 -16.76
CA PRO A 209 -16.00 -0.92 -16.31
C PRO A 209 -15.64 -2.11 -17.21
N GLN A 210 -15.50 -1.90 -18.52
CA GLN A 210 -15.11 -2.95 -19.48
C GLN A 210 -13.66 -3.40 -19.34
N LEU A 211 -12.86 -2.70 -18.55
CA LEU A 211 -11.44 -2.97 -18.29
C LEU A 211 -11.18 -3.25 -16.79
N ALA A 212 -12.20 -3.62 -16.02
CA ALA A 212 -12.06 -3.94 -14.60
C ALA A 212 -10.99 -5.02 -14.34
N ASP A 213 -10.87 -6.02 -15.24
CA ASP A 213 -9.84 -7.08 -15.17
C ASP A 213 -8.39 -6.54 -15.20
N ALA A 214 -8.17 -5.28 -15.59
CA ALA A 214 -6.86 -4.64 -15.48
C ALA A 214 -6.36 -4.55 -14.03
N ALA A 215 -7.24 -4.68 -13.04
CA ALA A 215 -6.88 -4.81 -11.62
C ALA A 215 -5.91 -5.98 -11.37
N ALA A 216 -6.06 -7.09 -12.09
CA ALA A 216 -5.12 -8.22 -11.98
C ALA A 216 -3.71 -7.84 -12.48
N ILE A 217 -3.61 -7.10 -13.58
CA ILE A 217 -2.33 -6.61 -14.12
C ILE A 217 -1.70 -5.61 -13.16
N PHE A 218 -2.50 -4.71 -12.60
CA PHE A 218 -2.09 -3.76 -11.57
C PHE A 218 -1.49 -4.49 -10.36
N GLY A 219 -2.22 -5.45 -9.80
CA GLY A 219 -1.77 -6.16 -8.61
C GLY A 219 -0.55 -7.06 -8.84
N LEU A 220 -0.54 -7.85 -9.92
CA LEU A 220 0.62 -8.69 -10.26
C LEU A 220 1.86 -7.84 -10.59
N GLY A 221 1.68 -6.72 -11.28
CA GLY A 221 2.74 -5.77 -11.54
C GLY A 221 3.28 -5.12 -10.25
N PHE A 222 2.39 -4.84 -9.28
CA PHE A 222 2.79 -4.34 -7.98
C PHE A 222 3.63 -5.32 -7.17
N ILE A 223 3.41 -6.64 -7.26
CA ILE A 223 4.30 -7.63 -6.64
C ILE A 223 5.74 -7.42 -7.11
N ALA A 224 5.96 -7.40 -8.43
CA ALA A 224 7.29 -7.20 -8.99
C ALA A 224 7.87 -5.83 -8.62
N TRP A 225 7.04 -4.79 -8.65
CA TRP A 225 7.44 -3.43 -8.30
C TRP A 225 7.85 -3.30 -6.84
N TYR A 226 7.06 -3.84 -5.92
CA TYR A 226 7.30 -3.81 -4.47
C TYR A 226 8.55 -4.59 -4.08
N ILE A 227 8.78 -5.77 -4.68
CA ILE A 227 10.02 -6.53 -4.46
C ILE A 227 11.23 -5.68 -4.89
N TRP A 228 11.18 -5.11 -6.09
CA TRP A 228 12.30 -4.33 -6.61
C TRP A 228 12.53 -3.03 -5.82
N ALA A 229 11.47 -2.26 -5.52
CA ALA A 229 11.54 -1.06 -4.69
C ALA A 229 12.13 -1.37 -3.30
N GLY A 230 11.69 -2.48 -2.68
CA GLY A 230 12.23 -2.94 -1.40
C GLY A 230 13.74 -3.19 -1.46
N LEU A 231 14.19 -3.94 -2.47
CA LEU A 231 15.62 -4.21 -2.67
C LEU A 231 16.43 -2.93 -2.94
N VAL A 232 15.88 -1.96 -3.67
CA VAL A 232 16.54 -0.67 -3.93
C VAL A 232 16.72 0.12 -2.63
N LEU A 233 15.65 0.23 -1.83
CA LEU A 233 15.69 0.95 -0.56
C LEU A 233 16.63 0.30 0.47
N LEU A 234 16.82 -1.02 0.42
CA LEU A 234 17.73 -1.76 1.29
C LEU A 234 19.22 -1.71 0.87
N ARG A 235 19.54 -1.39 -0.39
CA ARG A 235 20.89 -1.53 -0.97
C ARG A 235 21.88 -0.40 -0.65
N ASP A 236 21.48 0.73 -0.07
CA ASP A 236 22.38 1.88 0.17
C ASP A 236 23.30 1.74 1.41
N ASN A 237 23.85 0.54 1.64
CA ASN A 237 24.78 0.22 2.72
C ASN A 237 26.25 0.24 2.27
N ARG A 238 26.85 1.42 2.11
CA ARG A 238 28.31 1.53 2.34
C ARG A 238 28.54 2.05 3.76
N PRO A 239 29.29 1.34 4.61
CA PRO A 239 29.70 1.86 5.91
C PRO A 239 30.43 3.19 5.72
N ALA A 240 30.20 4.15 6.62
CA ALA A 240 31.12 5.26 6.77
C ALA A 240 32.49 4.68 7.08
N VAL A 241 33.42 4.76 6.14
CA VAL A 241 34.83 4.57 6.46
C VAL A 241 35.16 5.71 7.42
N SER A 242 35.35 5.38 8.70
CA SER A 242 35.89 6.34 9.67
C SER A 242 37.26 6.79 9.14
N PRO A 243 37.53 8.10 8.99
CA PRO A 243 38.90 8.55 8.79
C PRO A 243 39.69 8.20 10.04
N GLY A 244 40.71 7.35 9.87
CA GLY A 244 41.80 7.24 10.83
C GLY A 244 42.79 8.38 10.68
#